data_AF-A0A3D4QT73-F1
#
_entry.id   AF-A0A3D4QT73-F1
#
_cell.length_a   1.000
_cell.length_b   1.000
_cell.length_c   1.000
_cell.angle_alpha   90.00
_cell.angle_beta   90.00
_cell.angle_gamma   90.00
#
_symmetry.space_group_name_H-M   'P 1'
#
loop_
_entity.id
_entity.type
_entity.pdbx_description
1 polymer ?
#
loop_
_entity_poly.entity_id
_entity_poly.type
_entity_poly.pdbx_seq_one_letter_code
_entity_poly.pdbx_strand_id
1 'polypeptide(L)'
;MSKRTSIKLFALLLIAVLIIPASPLSMITESNAATHPFILVNESEYTELQSRASQEPWKSWKTTAIADTGSINYSTGAVYSTRVTQMRDIMESCSLAYILDSANRSTYATKVYNTIAYWVPGATGNLYDELNGGNWSYYIPPASAYFSCVVALDIVYPSLSANQRTTAESRLQTVHNRFMAISANWDVGVWGARGIWPLYKGDTTALEPIANSYYTALTGYLTNDGICTSGVGYANMRFNADRNTKQYFMDVLTHTGFYNYYNDYKVKSFYEWMYGYGATPFKIQWV
;
A
#
# COMPACT_ATOMS: atom_id res chain seq x y z
N MET A 1 18.80 12.67 13.10
CA MET A 1 18.14 11.71 12.18
C MET A 1 16.86 12.36 11.66
N SER A 2 16.89 12.82 10.40
CA SER A 2 15.72 13.42 9.74
C SER A 2 14.72 12.32 9.40
N LYS A 3 13.53 12.35 10.01
CA LYS A 3 12.42 11.48 9.66
C LYS A 3 11.89 11.92 8.29
N ARG A 4 12.34 11.24 7.22
CA ARG A 4 11.70 11.35 5.91
C ARG A 4 10.39 10.58 5.96
N THR A 5 9.29 11.30 6.12
CA THR A 5 7.93 10.79 5.87
C THR A 5 7.87 10.33 4.40
N SER A 6 7.30 9.15 4.13
CA SER A 6 7.18 8.61 2.77
C SER A 6 6.21 9.46 1.93
N ILE A 7 6.74 10.51 1.29
CA ILE A 7 6.03 11.37 0.32
C ILE A 7 5.69 10.59 -0.97
N LYS A 8 6.31 9.42 -1.17
CA LYS A 8 6.28 8.66 -2.43
C LYS A 8 4.98 7.90 -2.69
N LEU A 9 4.22 7.54 -1.67
CA LEU A 9 2.87 6.97 -1.89
C LEU A 9 1.79 8.04 -2.06
N PHE A 10 1.96 9.20 -1.42
CA PHE A 10 1.06 10.36 -1.63
C PHE A 10 1.05 10.79 -3.11
N ALA A 11 2.18 10.59 -3.78
CA ALA A 11 2.34 10.78 -5.21
C ALA A 11 1.42 9.92 -6.08
N LEU A 12 1.41 8.62 -5.82
CA LEU A 12 0.63 7.64 -6.60
C LEU A 12 -0.88 7.87 -6.45
N LEU A 13 -1.31 8.59 -5.42
CA LEU A 13 -2.71 8.72 -5.02
C LEU A 13 -3.42 10.00 -5.45
N LEU A 14 -2.69 11.02 -5.89
CA LEU A 14 -3.29 12.28 -6.34
C LEU A 14 -4.04 12.17 -7.69
N ILE A 15 -4.21 10.96 -8.21
CA ILE A 15 -4.82 10.64 -9.52
C ILE A 15 -6.26 10.11 -9.38
N ALA A 16 -6.69 9.71 -8.20
CA ALA A 16 -8.05 9.16 -8.01
C ALA A 16 -9.17 10.23 -7.92
N VAL A 17 -8.88 11.54 -7.94
CA VAL A 17 -9.87 12.58 -7.57
C VAL A 17 -10.28 13.55 -8.70
N LEU A 18 -9.74 13.48 -9.92
CA LEU A 18 -10.07 14.49 -10.96
C LEU A 18 -10.40 13.97 -12.36
N ILE A 19 -10.94 12.77 -12.50
CA ILE A 19 -11.57 12.35 -13.76
C ILE A 19 -12.85 11.55 -13.45
N ILE A 20 -14.01 12.21 -13.55
CA ILE A 20 -15.30 11.51 -13.71
C ILE A 20 -15.74 11.71 -15.17
N PRO A 21 -15.45 10.77 -16.08
CA PRO A 21 -16.39 10.46 -17.13
C PRO A 21 -17.46 9.56 -16.49
N ALA A 22 -18.73 9.94 -16.62
CA ALA A 22 -19.85 9.09 -16.23
C ALA A 22 -19.89 7.85 -17.14
N SER A 23 -19.11 6.84 -16.80
CA SER A 23 -19.23 5.50 -17.39
C SER A 23 -20.24 4.71 -16.56
N PRO A 24 -21.19 3.99 -17.18
CA PRO A 24 -22.09 3.11 -16.45
C PRO A 24 -21.27 2.06 -15.68
N LEU A 25 -21.73 1.72 -14.47
CA LEU A 25 -21.22 0.59 -13.70
C LEU A 25 -21.43 -0.70 -14.51
N SER A 26 -20.44 -1.06 -15.32
CA SER A 26 -20.28 -2.43 -15.76
C SER A 26 -19.80 -3.23 -14.56
N MET A 27 -20.71 -3.98 -13.93
CA MET A 27 -20.30 -5.07 -13.06
C MET A 27 -19.53 -6.06 -13.93
N ILE A 28 -18.20 -6.07 -13.76
CA ILE A 28 -17.31 -7.01 -14.45
C ILE A 28 -17.54 -8.39 -13.83
N THR A 29 -18.53 -9.10 -14.33
CA THR A 29 -18.69 -10.53 -14.12
C THR A 29 -18.10 -11.26 -15.32
N GLU A 30 -16.85 -11.73 -15.18
CA GLU A 30 -16.33 -13.02 -15.68
C GLU A 30 -14.78 -13.03 -15.66
N SER A 31 -14.21 -13.96 -14.87
CA SER A 31 -12.83 -14.47 -14.96
C SER A 31 -11.69 -13.43 -15.01
N ASN A 32 -11.47 -12.71 -13.91
CA ASN A 32 -10.27 -11.86 -13.74
C ASN A 32 -9.05 -12.73 -13.35
N ALA A 33 -8.54 -13.54 -14.28
CA ALA A 33 -7.10 -13.80 -14.35
C ALA A 33 -6.42 -12.48 -14.80
N ALA A 34 -6.56 -11.46 -13.97
CA ALA A 34 -6.51 -10.05 -14.32
C ALA A 34 -5.19 -9.68 -15.01
N THR A 35 -5.29 -8.87 -16.06
CA THR A 35 -4.14 -8.27 -16.75
C THR A 35 -3.41 -7.35 -15.76
N HIS A 36 -2.42 -7.89 -15.04
CA HIS A 36 -1.59 -7.10 -14.14
C HIS A 36 -0.83 -6.00 -14.91
N PRO A 37 -0.63 -4.80 -14.33
CA PRO A 37 -1.14 -4.36 -13.03
C PRO A 37 -2.59 -3.89 -13.06
N PHE A 38 -3.26 -4.00 -11.92
CA PHE A 38 -4.64 -3.52 -11.74
C PHE A 38 -4.95 -3.04 -10.31
N ILE A 39 -4.06 -3.28 -9.34
CA ILE A 39 -4.38 -3.02 -7.92
C ILE A 39 -4.40 -1.53 -7.60
N LEU A 40 -3.46 -0.78 -8.15
CA LEU A 40 -3.29 0.65 -7.91
C LEU A 40 -3.31 1.47 -9.21
N VAL A 41 -2.95 0.84 -10.31
CA VAL A 41 -2.77 1.45 -11.62
C VAL A 41 -2.90 0.36 -12.69
N ASN A 42 -3.41 0.73 -13.85
CA ASN A 42 -3.44 -0.10 -15.04
C ASN A 42 -2.27 0.29 -15.96
N GLU A 43 -1.71 -0.66 -16.71
CA GLU A 43 -0.61 -0.35 -17.64
C GLU A 43 -0.98 0.71 -18.68
N SER A 44 -2.26 0.81 -19.05
CA SER A 44 -2.77 1.86 -19.96
C SER A 44 -2.57 3.29 -19.43
N GLU A 45 -2.42 3.48 -18.11
CA GLU A 45 -2.23 4.78 -17.47
C GLU A 45 -0.75 5.22 -17.47
N TYR A 46 0.19 4.34 -17.81
CA TYR A 46 1.63 4.61 -17.71
C TYR A 46 2.10 5.78 -18.56
N THR A 47 1.60 5.91 -19.79
CA THR A 47 1.97 7.01 -20.68
C THR A 47 1.63 8.37 -20.08
N GLU A 48 0.47 8.49 -19.44
CA GLU A 48 0.06 9.72 -18.79
C GLU A 48 0.93 10.02 -17.55
N LEU A 49 1.19 9.00 -16.72
CA LEU A 49 2.06 9.13 -15.55
C LEU A 49 3.48 9.56 -15.91
N GLN A 50 4.03 9.00 -16.98
CA GLN A 50 5.35 9.36 -17.50
C GLN A 50 5.38 10.80 -18.02
N SER A 51 4.30 11.26 -18.65
CA SER A 51 4.17 12.66 -19.09
C SER A 51 4.16 13.62 -17.90
N ARG A 52 3.38 13.30 -16.84
CA ARG A 52 3.33 14.09 -15.59
C ARG A 52 4.70 14.19 -14.92
N ALA A 53 5.53 13.14 -15.00
CA ALA A 53 6.88 13.12 -14.42
C ALA A 53 7.88 14.11 -15.05
N SER A 54 7.47 14.90 -16.04
CA SER A 54 8.22 16.06 -16.54
C SER A 54 8.05 17.33 -15.68
N GLN A 55 7.04 17.36 -14.80
CA GLN A 55 6.67 18.53 -13.99
C GLN A 55 6.71 18.24 -12.49
N GLU A 56 6.89 19.25 -11.66
CA GLU A 56 6.82 19.08 -10.20
C GLU A 56 5.37 18.88 -9.71
N PRO A 57 5.14 18.11 -8.62
CA PRO A 57 6.16 17.40 -7.82
C PRO A 57 6.61 16.05 -8.41
N TRP A 58 6.00 15.57 -9.50
CA TRP A 58 6.27 14.26 -10.09
C TRP A 58 7.71 14.06 -10.55
N LYS A 59 8.34 15.13 -11.05
CA LYS A 59 9.73 15.14 -11.47
C LYS A 59 10.66 14.79 -10.30
N SER A 60 10.55 15.48 -9.16
CA SER A 60 11.36 15.18 -7.98
C SER A 60 11.05 13.80 -7.39
N TRP A 61 9.81 13.33 -7.48
CA TRP A 61 9.44 11.96 -7.08
C TRP A 61 10.09 10.90 -7.95
N LYS A 62 10.07 11.05 -9.28
CA LYS A 62 10.78 10.16 -10.22
C LYS A 62 12.27 10.12 -9.88
N THR A 63 12.91 11.27 -9.74
CA THR A 63 14.34 11.35 -9.40
C THR A 63 14.65 10.65 -8.08
N THR A 64 13.83 10.86 -7.05
CA THR A 64 14.02 10.23 -5.74
C THR A 64 13.80 8.72 -5.81
N ALA A 65 12.78 8.26 -6.54
CA ALA A 65 12.51 6.84 -6.71
C ALA A 65 13.71 6.14 -7.36
N ILE A 66 14.21 6.67 -8.48
CA ILE A 66 15.38 6.14 -9.18
C ILE A 66 16.60 6.11 -8.26
N ALA A 67 16.90 7.22 -7.57
CA ALA A 67 18.04 7.27 -6.65
C ALA A 67 17.94 6.23 -5.52
N ASP A 68 16.74 6.04 -4.97
CA ASP A 68 16.52 5.10 -3.87
C ASP A 68 16.54 3.64 -4.35
N THR A 69 16.13 3.35 -5.58
CA THR A 69 16.34 2.02 -6.17
C THR A 69 17.82 1.67 -6.31
N GLY A 70 18.71 2.64 -6.50
CA GLY A 70 20.15 2.40 -6.57
C GLY A 70 20.83 2.32 -5.19
N SER A 71 20.32 3.04 -4.19
CA SER A 71 21.01 3.24 -2.91
C SER A 71 20.49 2.40 -1.75
N ILE A 72 19.20 2.06 -1.72
CA ILE A 72 18.62 1.26 -0.63
C ILE A 72 18.85 -0.22 -0.91
N ASN A 73 19.55 -0.91 0.00
CA ASN A 73 19.78 -2.35 -0.08
C ASN A 73 19.26 -3.03 1.19
N TYR A 74 18.67 -4.22 1.02
CA TYR A 74 18.22 -5.03 2.14
C TYR A 74 19.43 -5.58 2.89
N SER A 75 19.51 -5.33 4.20
CA SER A 75 20.63 -5.75 5.03
C SER A 75 20.21 -6.90 5.95
N THR A 76 20.65 -8.12 5.64
CA THR A 76 20.30 -9.32 6.43
C THR A 76 20.78 -9.27 7.87
N GLY A 77 21.84 -8.49 8.17
CA GLY A 77 22.39 -8.31 9.52
C GLY A 77 21.82 -7.12 10.30
N ALA A 78 20.94 -6.31 9.69
CA ALA A 78 20.36 -5.17 10.39
C ALA A 78 19.26 -5.61 11.38
N VAL A 79 18.96 -4.76 12.36
CA VAL A 79 17.82 -4.97 13.27
C VAL A 79 16.50 -5.08 12.49
N TYR A 80 15.55 -5.85 13.03
CA TYR A 80 14.31 -6.19 12.34
C TYR A 80 13.56 -4.98 11.76
N SER A 81 13.39 -3.91 12.56
CA SER A 81 12.72 -2.68 12.13
C SER A 81 13.39 -2.01 10.91
N THR A 82 14.73 -2.06 10.84
CA THR A 82 15.49 -1.55 9.70
C THR A 82 15.26 -2.42 8.47
N ARG A 83 15.30 -3.74 8.59
CA ARG A 83 15.03 -4.67 7.48
C ARG A 83 13.63 -4.51 6.90
N VAL A 84 12.63 -4.38 7.77
CA VAL A 84 11.24 -4.13 7.38
C VAL A 84 11.12 -2.81 6.61
N THR A 85 11.74 -1.75 7.12
CA THR A 85 11.74 -0.43 6.46
C THR A 85 12.43 -0.49 5.10
N GLN A 86 13.60 -1.13 5.02
CA GLN A 86 14.34 -1.30 3.77
C GLN A 86 13.53 -2.07 2.74
N MET A 87 12.88 -3.18 3.12
CA MET A 87 12.04 -3.93 2.21
C MET A 87 10.90 -3.05 1.66
N ARG A 88 10.15 -2.39 2.54
CA ARG A 88 9.07 -1.49 2.13
C ARG A 88 9.58 -0.42 1.14
N ASP A 89 10.63 0.29 1.52
CA ASP A 89 11.15 1.42 0.74
C ASP A 89 11.73 0.96 -0.61
N ILE A 90 12.32 -0.25 -0.68
CA ILE A 90 12.74 -0.89 -1.93
C ILE A 90 11.52 -1.16 -2.82
N MET A 91 10.47 -1.80 -2.28
CA MET A 91 9.27 -2.13 -3.04
C MET A 91 8.57 -0.88 -3.59
N GLU A 92 8.38 0.14 -2.76
CA GLU A 92 7.75 1.40 -3.15
C GLU A 92 8.56 2.14 -4.21
N SER A 93 9.88 2.25 -4.01
CA SER A 93 10.75 2.98 -4.94
C SER A 93 10.90 2.25 -6.27
N CYS A 94 11.03 0.93 -6.26
CA CYS A 94 11.11 0.15 -7.50
C CYS A 94 9.80 0.20 -8.28
N SER A 95 8.65 0.15 -7.59
CA SER A 95 7.34 0.25 -8.23
C SER A 95 7.17 1.59 -8.95
N LEU A 96 7.44 2.70 -8.26
CA LEU A 96 7.33 4.03 -8.86
C LEU A 96 8.35 4.24 -10.00
N ALA A 97 9.59 3.79 -9.82
CA ALA A 97 10.61 3.88 -10.86
C ALA A 97 10.25 3.01 -12.09
N TYR A 98 9.67 1.82 -11.91
CA TYR A 98 9.21 0.95 -12.99
C TYR A 98 8.16 1.62 -13.89
N ILE A 99 7.24 2.36 -13.27
CA ILE A 99 6.21 3.11 -13.99
C ILE A 99 6.86 4.28 -14.76
N LEU A 100 7.70 5.07 -14.09
CA LEU A 100 8.15 6.38 -14.58
C LEU A 100 9.45 6.36 -15.40
N ASP A 101 10.25 5.29 -15.33
CA ASP A 101 11.51 5.10 -16.03
C ASP A 101 11.52 3.81 -16.86
N SER A 102 10.78 3.85 -17.98
CA SER A 102 10.51 2.68 -18.83
C SER A 102 11.77 1.98 -19.35
N ALA A 103 12.86 2.72 -19.57
CA ALA A 103 14.12 2.18 -20.06
C ALA A 103 14.79 1.20 -19.08
N ASN A 104 14.48 1.27 -17.78
CA ASN A 104 15.11 0.49 -16.72
C ASN A 104 14.16 -0.50 -16.02
N ARG A 105 13.00 -0.78 -16.62
CA ARG A 105 11.96 -1.68 -16.05
C ARG A 105 12.49 -3.04 -15.58
N SER A 106 13.34 -3.69 -16.39
CA SER A 106 13.92 -4.99 -16.06
C SER A 106 14.76 -4.96 -14.78
N THR A 107 15.51 -3.88 -14.56
CA THR A 107 16.31 -3.65 -13.35
C THR A 107 15.42 -3.57 -12.10
N TYR A 108 14.33 -2.79 -12.17
CA TYR A 108 13.40 -2.63 -11.05
C TYR A 108 12.62 -3.91 -10.76
N ALA A 109 12.14 -4.60 -11.80
CA ALA A 109 11.45 -5.88 -11.66
C ALA A 109 12.35 -6.94 -11.01
N THR A 110 13.61 -7.01 -11.42
CA THR A 110 14.61 -7.92 -10.82
C THR A 110 14.83 -7.60 -9.33
N LYS A 111 14.93 -6.32 -8.98
CA LYS A 111 15.12 -5.91 -7.57
C LYS A 111 13.90 -6.24 -6.71
N VAL A 112 12.68 -6.04 -7.21
CA VAL A 112 11.45 -6.45 -6.53
C VAL A 112 11.44 -7.97 -6.32
N TYR A 113 11.65 -8.76 -7.37
CA TYR A 113 11.67 -10.22 -7.30
C TYR A 113 12.69 -10.75 -6.29
N ASN A 114 13.91 -10.22 -6.30
CA ASN A 114 14.97 -10.60 -5.37
C ASN A 114 14.62 -10.20 -3.93
N THR A 115 14.00 -9.05 -3.73
CA THR A 115 13.64 -8.58 -2.38
C THR A 115 12.51 -9.42 -1.77
N ILE A 116 11.57 -9.93 -2.58
CA ILE A 116 10.53 -10.88 -2.11
C ILE A 116 11.15 -12.16 -1.52
N ALA A 117 12.36 -12.55 -1.93
CA ALA A 117 13.04 -13.72 -1.38
C ALA A 117 13.35 -13.61 0.13
N TYR A 118 13.38 -12.41 0.70
CA TYR A 118 13.59 -12.22 2.14
C TYR A 118 12.34 -12.50 2.99
N TRP A 119 11.25 -12.94 2.38
CA TRP A 119 10.12 -13.57 3.08
C TRP A 119 10.24 -15.09 3.22
N VAL A 120 11.27 -15.72 2.63
CA VAL A 120 11.42 -17.18 2.69
C VAL A 120 11.77 -17.61 4.13
N PRO A 121 10.97 -18.50 4.74
CA PRO A 121 11.24 -19.01 6.10
C PRO A 121 12.62 -19.68 6.19
N GLY A 122 13.32 -19.50 7.31
CA GLY A 122 14.64 -20.08 7.56
C GLY A 122 15.81 -19.43 6.79
N ALA A 123 15.57 -18.49 5.87
CA ALA A 123 16.64 -17.78 5.19
C ALA A 123 17.32 -16.75 6.11
N THR A 124 18.62 -16.55 6.00
CA THR A 124 19.36 -15.60 6.86
C THR A 124 18.78 -14.19 6.76
N GLY A 125 18.36 -13.63 7.90
CA GLY A 125 17.84 -12.27 7.98
C GLY A 125 16.46 -12.09 7.35
N ASN A 126 15.69 -13.16 7.13
CA ASN A 126 14.32 -13.08 6.61
C ASN A 126 13.37 -12.32 7.57
N LEU A 127 12.27 -11.80 7.03
CA LEU A 127 11.25 -11.11 7.82
C LEU A 127 10.17 -12.03 8.40
N TYR A 128 10.05 -13.25 7.86
CA TYR A 128 8.96 -14.18 8.16
C TYR A 128 9.09 -14.82 9.55
N ASP A 129 10.27 -15.31 9.91
CA ASP A 129 10.47 -16.09 11.14
C ASP A 129 10.25 -15.24 12.40
N GLU A 130 10.49 -13.93 12.29
CA GLU A 130 10.29 -12.97 13.38
C GLU A 130 8.85 -12.41 13.44
N LEU A 131 8.03 -12.63 12.40
CA LEU A 131 6.65 -12.15 12.32
C LEU A 131 5.79 -12.77 13.44
N ASN A 132 5.30 -11.92 14.36
CA ASN A 132 4.50 -12.34 15.50
C ASN A 132 3.50 -11.26 15.95
N GLY A 133 2.40 -11.68 16.60
CA GLY A 133 1.34 -10.77 17.09
C GLY A 133 1.54 -10.25 18.51
N GLY A 134 2.56 -10.72 19.22
CA GLY A 134 2.83 -10.33 20.61
C GLY A 134 3.50 -8.96 20.75
N ASN A 135 4.10 -8.44 19.68
CA ASN A 135 4.80 -7.17 19.69
C ASN A 135 4.44 -6.32 18.46
N TRP A 136 4.05 -5.07 18.71
CA TRP A 136 3.68 -4.11 17.68
C TRP A 136 4.73 -3.98 16.56
N SER A 137 6.02 -3.89 16.92
CA SER A 137 7.14 -3.73 15.96
C SER A 137 7.36 -4.95 15.07
N TYR A 138 6.84 -6.10 15.49
CA TYR A 138 6.93 -7.37 14.78
C TYR A 138 5.65 -7.75 14.06
N TYR A 139 4.63 -6.89 14.11
CA TYR A 139 3.33 -7.14 13.51
C TYR A 139 2.91 -6.04 12.53
N ILE A 140 2.94 -4.78 12.96
CA ILE A 140 2.38 -3.67 12.19
C ILE A 140 3.33 -3.18 11.09
N PRO A 141 4.61 -2.87 11.35
CA PRO A 141 5.53 -2.50 10.27
C PRO A 141 5.68 -3.61 9.20
N PRO A 142 5.86 -4.90 9.55
CA PRO A 142 5.94 -5.98 8.56
C PRO A 142 4.70 -6.10 7.69
N ALA A 143 3.51 -5.82 8.22
CA ALA A 143 2.27 -5.79 7.44
C ALA A 143 2.34 -4.75 6.32
N SER A 144 2.92 -3.57 6.58
CA SER A 144 3.13 -2.53 5.55
C SER A 144 4.19 -2.93 4.52
N ALA A 145 5.27 -3.61 4.93
CA ALA A 145 6.24 -4.15 3.98
C ALA A 145 5.61 -5.22 3.09
N TYR A 146 4.84 -6.15 3.67
CA TYR A 146 4.12 -7.18 2.92
C TYR A 146 3.11 -6.59 1.93
N PHE A 147 2.28 -5.63 2.36
CA PHE A 147 1.35 -4.92 1.49
C PHE A 147 2.08 -4.32 0.27
N SER A 148 3.21 -3.66 0.52
CA SER A 148 4.02 -3.05 -0.54
C SER A 148 4.63 -4.10 -1.47
N CYS A 149 4.95 -5.31 -0.98
CA CYS A 149 5.42 -6.41 -1.83
C CYS A 149 4.35 -6.88 -2.81
N VAL A 150 3.08 -6.99 -2.36
CA VAL A 150 1.97 -7.44 -3.24
C VAL A 150 1.68 -6.39 -4.31
N VAL A 151 1.63 -5.10 -3.93
CA VAL A 151 1.48 -3.99 -4.89
C VAL A 151 2.65 -3.94 -5.87
N ALA A 152 3.88 -4.10 -5.40
CA ALA A 152 5.06 -4.10 -6.26
C ALA A 152 5.07 -5.29 -7.23
N LEU A 153 4.66 -6.48 -6.76
CA LEU A 153 4.54 -7.65 -7.61
C LEU A 153 3.53 -7.43 -8.73
N ASP A 154 2.36 -6.86 -8.43
CA ASP A 154 1.34 -6.48 -9.42
C ASP A 154 1.91 -5.55 -10.50
N ILE A 155 2.60 -4.48 -10.08
CA ILE A 155 3.21 -3.47 -10.97
C ILE A 155 4.26 -4.05 -11.90
N VAL A 156 5.16 -4.89 -11.38
CA VAL A 156 6.27 -5.45 -12.18
C VAL A 156 5.93 -6.76 -12.87
N TYR A 157 4.72 -7.30 -12.64
CA TYR A 157 4.26 -8.59 -13.15
C TYR A 157 4.56 -8.81 -14.64
N PRO A 158 4.29 -7.84 -15.55
CA PRO A 158 4.55 -8.02 -16.98
C PRO A 158 6.02 -8.32 -17.31
N SER A 159 6.97 -7.81 -16.53
CA SER A 159 8.42 -8.01 -16.74
C SER A 159 8.96 -9.31 -16.12
N LEU A 160 8.18 -10.02 -15.32
CA LEU A 160 8.61 -11.28 -14.72
C LEU A 160 8.28 -12.47 -15.64
N SER A 161 9.17 -13.46 -15.70
CA SER A 161 8.87 -14.75 -16.32
C SER A 161 7.80 -15.52 -15.54
N ALA A 162 7.15 -16.49 -16.18
CA ALA A 162 6.17 -17.36 -15.53
C ALA A 162 6.73 -18.02 -14.26
N ASN A 163 7.96 -18.53 -14.30
CA ASN A 163 8.60 -19.14 -13.13
C ASN A 163 8.85 -18.12 -12.00
N GLN A 164 9.26 -16.89 -12.33
CA GLN A 164 9.44 -15.83 -11.34
C GLN A 164 8.12 -15.43 -10.70
N ARG A 165 7.04 -15.31 -11.48
CA ARG A 165 5.68 -15.02 -11.00
C ARG A 165 5.21 -16.09 -10.03
N THR A 166 5.20 -17.36 -10.45
CA THR A 166 4.81 -18.50 -9.60
C THR A 166 5.63 -18.55 -8.30
N THR A 167 6.94 -18.31 -8.39
CA THR A 167 7.82 -18.30 -7.21
C THR A 167 7.50 -17.15 -6.25
N ALA A 168 7.34 -15.94 -6.77
CA ALA A 168 7.00 -14.76 -5.98
C ALA A 168 5.62 -14.91 -5.33
N GLU A 169 4.63 -15.35 -6.09
CA GLU A 169 3.27 -15.60 -5.62
C GLU A 169 3.26 -16.65 -4.48
N SER A 170 3.97 -17.77 -4.66
CA SER A 170 4.08 -18.80 -3.62
C SER A 170 4.66 -18.25 -2.30
N ARG A 171 5.72 -17.44 -2.39
CA ARG A 171 6.33 -16.80 -1.21
C ARG A 171 5.34 -15.85 -0.52
N LEU A 172 4.64 -15.01 -1.28
CA LEU A 172 3.69 -14.05 -0.71
C LEU A 172 2.41 -14.73 -0.18
N GLN A 173 2.00 -15.87 -0.74
CA GLN A 173 0.95 -16.73 -0.17
C GLN A 173 1.35 -17.26 1.22
N THR A 174 2.60 -17.70 1.39
CA THR A 174 3.10 -18.16 2.70
C THR A 174 3.00 -17.04 3.75
N VAL A 175 3.36 -15.81 3.38
CA VAL A 175 3.26 -14.65 4.28
C VAL A 175 1.80 -14.28 4.56
N HIS A 176 0.92 -14.33 3.55
CA HIS A 176 -0.52 -14.13 3.72
C HIS A 176 -1.09 -15.10 4.77
N ASN A 177 -0.80 -16.39 4.61
CA ASN A 177 -1.26 -17.44 5.53
C ASN A 177 -0.81 -17.14 6.96
N ARG A 178 0.41 -16.61 7.14
CA ARG A 178 0.93 -16.21 8.44
C ARG A 178 0.16 -15.02 9.04
N PHE A 179 -0.17 -13.99 8.26
CA PHE A 179 -1.00 -12.87 8.73
C PHE A 179 -2.44 -13.27 9.06
N MET A 180 -2.97 -14.29 8.38
CA MET A 180 -4.28 -14.86 8.70
C MET A 180 -4.25 -15.69 10.00
N ALA A 181 -3.14 -16.40 10.26
CA ALA A 181 -2.99 -17.23 11.45
C ALA A 181 -2.64 -16.46 12.74
N ILE A 182 -2.04 -15.28 12.62
CA ILE A 182 -1.69 -14.44 13.77
C ILE A 182 -2.87 -13.53 14.14
N SER A 183 -3.26 -13.54 15.42
CA SER A 183 -4.15 -12.57 16.04
C SER A 183 -3.38 -11.66 17.01
N ALA A 184 -3.73 -10.37 17.06
CA ALA A 184 -3.17 -9.41 18.00
C ALA A 184 -4.19 -8.32 18.40
N ASN A 185 -3.93 -7.64 19.51
CA ASN A 185 -4.73 -6.49 19.96
C ASN A 185 -4.71 -5.29 18.99
N TRP A 186 -3.86 -5.33 17.96
CA TRP A 186 -3.71 -4.28 16.94
C TRP A 186 -4.18 -4.72 15.56
N ASP A 187 -5.05 -5.74 15.46
CA ASP A 187 -5.53 -6.31 14.20
C ASP A 187 -6.07 -5.27 13.20
N VAL A 188 -6.61 -4.16 13.70
CA VAL A 188 -6.99 -3.00 12.88
C VAL A 188 -5.86 -2.46 11.98
N GLY A 189 -4.59 -2.73 12.31
CA GLY A 189 -3.44 -2.34 11.50
C GLY A 189 -2.92 -3.35 10.51
N VAL A 190 -3.53 -4.53 10.40
CA VAL A 190 -3.10 -5.55 9.44
C VAL A 190 -4.19 -5.93 8.44
N TRP A 191 -5.38 -5.36 8.51
CA TRP A 191 -6.45 -5.70 7.56
C TRP A 191 -6.04 -5.52 6.11
N GLY A 192 -5.29 -4.47 5.76
CA GLY A 192 -4.74 -4.34 4.42
C GLY A 192 -3.77 -5.47 4.05
N ALA A 193 -2.94 -5.95 4.97
CA ALA A 193 -2.08 -7.11 4.71
C ALA A 193 -2.89 -8.41 4.55
N ARG A 194 -3.99 -8.56 5.28
CA ARG A 194 -4.90 -9.70 5.11
C ARG A 194 -5.66 -9.62 3.78
N GLY A 195 -6.12 -8.44 3.37
CA GLY A 195 -7.02 -8.27 2.23
C GLY A 195 -6.34 -8.05 0.88
N ILE A 196 -5.11 -7.51 0.84
CA ILE A 196 -4.42 -7.22 -0.43
C ILE A 196 -4.17 -8.49 -1.27
N TRP A 197 -3.99 -9.64 -0.62
CA TRP A 197 -3.70 -10.89 -1.31
C TRP A 197 -4.94 -11.53 -1.94
N PRO A 198 -6.08 -11.70 -1.23
CA PRO A 198 -7.35 -12.05 -1.87
C PRO A 198 -7.72 -11.10 -3.01
N LEU A 199 -7.49 -9.80 -2.85
CA LEU A 199 -7.68 -8.82 -3.93
C LEU A 199 -6.80 -9.14 -5.14
N TYR A 200 -5.50 -9.35 -4.92
CA TYR A 200 -4.55 -9.74 -5.95
C TYR A 200 -4.95 -11.04 -6.69
N LYS A 201 -5.50 -12.03 -5.96
CA LYS A 201 -5.94 -13.30 -6.54
C LYS A 201 -7.34 -13.26 -7.17
N GLY A 202 -8.06 -12.14 -7.05
CA GLY A 202 -9.46 -12.05 -7.47
C GLY A 202 -10.41 -12.92 -6.64
N ASP A 203 -10.01 -13.31 -5.42
CA ASP A 203 -10.82 -14.13 -4.53
C ASP A 203 -11.74 -13.25 -3.69
N THR A 204 -12.88 -12.89 -4.28
CA THR A 204 -13.89 -12.03 -3.64
C THR A 204 -14.50 -12.68 -2.40
N THR A 205 -14.62 -14.01 -2.39
CA THR A 205 -15.16 -14.77 -1.24
C THR A 205 -14.26 -14.63 -0.02
N ALA A 206 -12.94 -14.69 -0.19
CA ALA A 206 -11.99 -14.43 0.89
C ALA A 206 -11.87 -12.93 1.23
N LEU A 207 -12.01 -12.05 0.24
CA LEU A 207 -11.84 -10.60 0.41
C LEU A 207 -12.99 -9.94 1.19
N GLU A 208 -14.24 -10.28 0.89
CA GLU A 208 -15.42 -9.63 1.45
C GLU A 208 -15.45 -9.57 2.99
N PRO A 209 -15.27 -10.68 3.75
CA PRO A 209 -15.26 -10.61 5.21
C PRO A 209 -14.11 -9.76 5.76
N ILE A 210 -12.97 -9.70 5.06
CA ILE A 210 -11.81 -8.88 5.44
C ILE A 210 -12.12 -7.41 5.20
N ALA A 211 -12.70 -7.06 4.06
CA ALA A 211 -13.13 -5.70 3.74
C ALA A 211 -14.18 -5.18 4.73
N ASN A 212 -15.16 -6.01 5.11
CA ASN A 212 -16.14 -5.67 6.14
C ASN A 212 -15.51 -5.44 7.52
N SER A 213 -14.53 -6.26 7.89
CA SER A 213 -13.77 -6.10 9.14
C SER A 213 -12.92 -4.84 9.13
N TYR A 214 -12.29 -4.52 7.99
CA TYR A 214 -11.57 -3.28 7.78
C TYR A 214 -12.48 -2.06 7.88
N TYR A 215 -13.63 -2.08 7.19
CA TYR A 215 -14.62 -1.01 7.23
C TYR A 215 -15.13 -0.77 8.66
N THR A 216 -15.47 -1.83 9.39
CA THR A 216 -15.90 -1.75 10.80
C THR A 216 -14.80 -1.14 11.68
N ALA A 217 -13.55 -1.52 11.44
CA ALA A 217 -12.42 -1.03 12.22
C ALA A 217 -12.06 0.42 11.89
N LEU A 218 -12.20 0.83 10.62
CA LEU A 218 -12.04 2.21 10.15
C LEU A 218 -13.14 3.09 10.75
N THR A 219 -14.41 2.73 10.53
CA THR A 219 -15.55 3.53 10.97
C THR A 219 -15.71 3.54 12.48
N GLY A 220 -15.20 2.53 13.20
CA GLY A 220 -15.13 2.53 14.66
C GLY A 220 -14.25 3.64 15.26
N TYR A 221 -13.35 4.25 14.47
CA TYR A 221 -12.62 5.45 14.91
C TYR A 221 -13.39 6.75 14.69
N LEU A 222 -14.51 6.71 13.96
CA LEU A 222 -15.18 7.90 13.45
C LEU A 222 -16.52 8.11 14.18
N THR A 223 -16.78 9.36 14.57
CA THR A 223 -18.13 9.79 14.93
C THR A 223 -19.05 9.76 13.68
N ASN A 224 -20.34 9.98 13.88
CA ASN A 224 -21.28 10.07 12.74
C ASN A 224 -20.96 11.22 11.78
N ASP A 225 -20.30 12.28 12.27
CA ASP A 225 -19.89 13.44 11.48
C ASP A 225 -18.44 13.33 10.98
N GLY A 226 -17.84 12.14 11.05
CA GLY A 226 -16.48 11.88 10.54
C GLY A 226 -15.33 12.33 11.44
N ILE A 227 -15.60 12.94 12.61
CA ILE A 227 -14.53 13.29 13.56
C ILE A 227 -13.88 12.03 14.11
N CYS A 228 -12.54 11.93 14.03
CA CYS A 228 -11.82 10.80 14.61
C CYS A 228 -11.70 10.94 16.12
N THR A 229 -12.22 9.94 16.85
CA THR A 229 -12.31 9.91 18.32
C THR A 229 -10.95 9.86 19.02
N SER A 230 -9.90 9.47 18.31
CA SER A 230 -8.53 9.43 18.85
C SER A 230 -7.76 10.76 18.71
N GLY A 231 -8.40 11.81 18.16
CA GLY A 231 -7.80 13.13 17.95
C GLY A 231 -6.93 13.21 16.68
N VAL A 232 -6.63 14.44 16.25
CA VAL A 232 -5.98 14.73 14.96
C VAL A 232 -4.60 14.08 14.81
N GLY A 233 -3.76 14.13 15.85
CA GLY A 233 -2.40 13.62 15.77
C GLY A 233 -2.38 12.11 15.54
N TYR A 234 -3.24 11.38 16.26
CA TYR A 234 -3.35 9.94 16.11
C TYR A 234 -4.06 9.52 14.83
N ALA A 235 -5.05 10.29 14.40
CA ALA A 235 -5.70 10.11 13.10
C ALA A 235 -4.69 10.21 11.95
N ASN A 236 -3.86 11.26 11.94
CA ASN A 236 -2.83 11.47 10.94
C ASN A 236 -1.81 10.30 10.94
N MET A 237 -1.33 9.89 12.11
CA MET A 237 -0.43 8.73 12.23
C MET A 237 -1.03 7.41 11.74
N ARG A 238 -2.36 7.26 11.74
CA ARG A 238 -3.03 6.02 11.32
C ARG A 238 -3.50 6.01 9.88
N PHE A 239 -3.88 7.16 9.33
CA PHE A 239 -4.58 7.27 8.05
C PHE A 239 -3.93 8.25 7.07
N ASN A 240 -2.75 8.81 7.39
CA ASN A 240 -2.04 9.76 6.51
C ASN A 240 -0.50 9.62 6.55
N ALA A 241 0.03 8.56 7.15
CA ALA A 241 1.47 8.40 7.39
C ALA A 241 2.01 7.08 6.81
N ASP A 242 3.00 6.48 7.45
CA ASP A 242 3.73 5.31 6.99
C ASP A 242 3.01 3.97 7.24
N ARG A 243 1.66 3.98 7.26
CA ARG A 243 0.80 2.83 7.61
C ARG A 243 0.00 2.38 6.39
N ASN A 244 0.72 1.80 5.43
CA ASN A 244 0.17 1.51 4.11
C ASN A 244 -1.06 0.60 4.15
N THR A 245 -1.06 -0.37 5.06
CA THR A 245 -2.17 -1.32 5.26
C THR A 245 -3.46 -0.69 5.75
N LYS A 246 -3.42 0.52 6.30
CA LYS A 246 -4.60 1.21 6.83
C LYS A 246 -5.13 2.26 5.87
N GLN A 247 -4.27 3.09 5.33
CA GLN A 247 -4.70 4.15 4.43
C GLN A 247 -4.94 3.58 3.04
N TYR A 248 -3.90 2.99 2.46
CA TYR A 248 -3.89 2.63 1.05
C TYR A 248 -4.68 1.37 0.72
N PHE A 249 -5.11 0.61 1.72
CA PHE A 249 -6.03 -0.51 1.47
C PHE A 249 -7.40 -0.02 0.98
N MET A 250 -7.89 1.10 1.53
CA MET A 250 -9.11 1.75 1.05
C MET A 250 -8.98 2.21 -0.40
N ASP A 251 -7.80 2.71 -0.76
CA ASP A 251 -7.50 3.22 -2.10
C ASP A 251 -7.52 2.11 -3.13
N VAL A 252 -6.85 0.98 -2.85
CA VAL A 252 -6.85 -0.16 -3.78
C VAL A 252 -8.25 -0.77 -3.92
N LEU A 253 -9.04 -0.83 -2.83
CA LEU A 253 -10.42 -1.32 -2.90
C LEU A 253 -11.33 -0.37 -3.70
N THR A 254 -11.09 0.93 -3.62
CA THR A 254 -11.83 1.91 -4.43
C THR A 254 -11.42 1.83 -5.90
N HIS A 255 -10.11 1.83 -6.17
CA HIS A 255 -9.57 1.77 -7.54
C HIS A 255 -10.02 0.53 -8.29
N THR A 256 -9.99 -0.64 -7.63
CA THR A 256 -10.44 -1.91 -8.21
C THR A 256 -11.96 -2.06 -8.29
N GLY A 257 -12.72 -1.07 -7.82
CA GLY A 257 -14.18 -1.10 -7.82
C GLY A 257 -14.82 -2.05 -6.80
N PHE A 258 -14.04 -2.62 -5.88
CA PHE A 258 -14.56 -3.54 -4.86
C PHE A 258 -15.46 -2.81 -3.86
N TYR A 259 -15.00 -1.68 -3.33
CA TYR A 259 -15.80 -0.80 -2.48
C TYR A 259 -15.28 0.63 -2.54
N ASN A 260 -16.14 1.58 -2.90
CA ASN A 260 -15.78 2.99 -2.94
C ASN A 260 -16.03 3.66 -1.57
N TYR A 261 -15.00 3.68 -0.74
CA TYR A 261 -15.07 4.29 0.60
C TYR A 261 -15.23 5.81 0.54
N TYR A 262 -14.84 6.45 -0.57
CA TYR A 262 -14.96 7.90 -0.72
C TYR A 262 -16.39 8.36 -1.03
N ASN A 263 -17.32 7.41 -1.28
CA ASN A 263 -18.76 7.67 -1.30
C ASN A 263 -19.41 7.55 0.09
N ASP A 264 -18.74 6.97 1.09
CA ASP A 264 -19.26 6.89 2.45
C ASP A 264 -19.18 8.26 3.13
N TYR A 265 -20.30 8.72 3.68
CA TYR A 265 -20.40 10.04 4.30
C TYR A 265 -19.44 10.21 5.48
N LYS A 266 -19.27 9.19 6.34
CA LYS A 266 -18.38 9.27 7.50
C LYS A 266 -16.93 9.35 7.06
N VAL A 267 -16.52 8.55 6.08
CA VAL A 267 -15.15 8.53 5.56
C VAL A 267 -14.83 9.83 4.83
N LYS A 268 -15.75 10.33 3.99
CA LYS A 268 -15.60 11.63 3.34
C LYS A 268 -15.45 12.77 4.34
N SER A 269 -16.35 12.83 5.33
CA SER A 269 -16.32 13.85 6.39
C SER A 269 -15.06 13.73 7.26
N PHE A 270 -14.55 12.51 7.45
CA PHE A 270 -13.28 12.29 8.14
C PHE A 270 -12.10 12.90 7.42
N TYR A 271 -11.97 12.71 6.10
CA TYR A 271 -10.88 13.33 5.35
C TYR A 271 -11.01 14.85 5.27
N GLU A 272 -12.23 15.37 5.14
CA GLU A 272 -12.48 16.82 5.23
C GLU A 272 -12.07 17.36 6.60
N TRP A 273 -12.49 16.70 7.68
CA TRP A 273 -12.07 17.06 9.04
C TRP A 273 -10.55 16.99 9.20
N MET A 274 -9.91 15.89 8.82
CA MET A 274 -8.48 15.65 9.06
C MET A 274 -7.60 16.69 8.38
N TYR A 275 -7.92 17.09 7.15
CA TYR A 275 -7.11 18.03 6.37
C TYR A 275 -7.58 19.48 6.47
N GLY A 276 -8.87 19.73 6.71
CA GLY A 276 -9.45 21.08 6.74
C GLY A 276 -9.53 21.70 8.13
N TYR A 277 -9.84 20.89 9.16
CA TYR A 277 -10.22 21.42 10.49
C TYR A 277 -9.43 20.81 11.65
N GLY A 278 -8.83 19.64 11.47
CA GLY A 278 -8.22 18.86 12.54
C GLY A 278 -7.01 19.56 13.17
N ALA A 279 -6.32 20.41 12.41
CA ALA A 279 -5.17 21.18 12.86
C ALA A 279 -5.50 22.64 13.22
N THR A 280 -6.77 23.05 13.17
CA THR A 280 -7.15 24.43 13.48
C THR A 280 -6.91 24.72 14.97
N PRO A 281 -6.20 25.81 15.32
CA PRO A 281 -5.89 26.10 16.72
C PRO A 281 -7.18 26.39 17.50
N PHE A 282 -7.46 25.56 18.51
CA PHE A 282 -8.41 25.91 19.55
C PHE A 282 -7.85 27.12 20.32
N LYS A 283 -8.56 28.26 20.26
CA LYS A 283 -8.36 29.52 21.02
C LYS A 283 -7.65 30.71 20.36
N ILE A 284 -7.41 30.73 19.05
CA ILE A 284 -7.18 32.01 18.35
C ILE A 284 -8.41 32.27 17.48
N GLN A 285 -9.30 33.14 17.98
CA GLN A 285 -10.36 33.70 17.15
C GLN A 285 -9.68 34.45 16.00
N TRP A 286 -10.02 34.09 14.76
CA TRP A 286 -9.80 34.98 13.63
C TRP A 286 -10.81 36.12 13.78
N VAL A 287 -10.33 37.23 14.33
CA VAL A 287 -11.04 38.53 14.36
C VAL A 287 -10.72 39.27 13.07
#